data_AF-A0A7S2FBZ4-F1
#
_entry.id   AF-A0A7S2FBZ4-F1
#
_cell.length_a   1.000
_cell.length_b   1.000
_cell.length_c   1.000
_cell.angle_alpha   90.00
_cell.angle_beta   90.00
_cell.angle_gamma   90.00
#
_symmetry.space_group_name_H-M   'P 1'
#
loop_
_entity.id
_entity.type
_entity.pdbx_description
1 polymer ?
#
loop_
_entity_poly.entity_id
_entity_poly.type
_entity_poly.pdbx_seq_one_letter_code
_entity_poly.pdbx_strand_id
1 'polypeptide(L)'
;LEFKYWRPLILFLCKTSSNDGKFVPQAGIANLLSQLMKRGKGLTIFAGVTQGEFRDKAAFIWQGRRNLAQVMAEKEIDGFSEMVCATSELEGQKFLLHASGLGALRPNTVAIGWPDNTSTMGTE
;
A
#
# COMPACT_ATOMS: atom_id res chain seq x y z
N LEU A 1 -0.78 -19.94 20.72
CA LEU A 1 -0.73 -20.39 19.32
C LEU A 1 0.71 -20.26 18.86
N GLU A 2 1.52 -21.32 19.02
CA GLU A 2 2.87 -21.37 18.46
C GLU A 2 2.77 -21.54 16.94
N PHE A 3 3.03 -20.48 16.17
CA PHE A 3 3.14 -20.60 14.72
C PHE A 3 4.48 -21.27 14.38
N LYS A 4 4.44 -22.59 14.14
CA LYS A 4 5.61 -23.41 13.79
C LYS A 4 6.25 -23.01 12.45
N TYR A 5 5.56 -22.21 11.62
CA TYR A 5 6.09 -21.63 10.38
C TYR A 5 5.52 -20.24 10.14
N TRP A 6 6.39 -19.24 10.06
CA TRP A 6 6.01 -17.87 9.71
C TRP A 6 5.74 -17.75 8.20
N ARG A 7 4.68 -17.02 7.83
CA ARG A 7 4.30 -16.74 6.44
C ARG A 7 4.16 -15.23 6.27
N PRO A 8 4.93 -14.58 5.37
CA PRO A 8 4.81 -13.15 5.16
C PRO A 8 3.45 -12.81 4.53
N LEU A 9 2.69 -11.95 5.21
CA LEU A 9 1.58 -11.20 4.64
C LEU A 9 2.01 -9.74 4.62
N ILE A 10 2.29 -9.24 3.42
CA ILE A 10 2.97 -7.95 3.23
C ILE A 10 1.93 -6.86 2.98
N LEU A 11 1.96 -5.81 3.80
CA LEU A 11 1.30 -4.53 3.51
C LEU A 11 2.33 -3.60 2.87
N PHE A 12 2.16 -3.31 1.59
CA PHE A 12 2.98 -2.34 0.88
C PHE A 12 2.31 -0.97 0.92
N LEU A 13 2.92 -0.04 1.68
CA LEU A 13 2.48 1.35 1.72
C LEU A 13 3.03 2.07 0.48
N CYS A 14 2.15 2.23 -0.48
CA CYS A 14 2.42 2.87 -1.75
C CYS A 14 2.43 4.39 -1.59
N LYS A 15 3.42 5.05 -2.21
CA LYS A 15 3.35 6.50 -2.36
C LYS A 15 2.31 6.85 -3.43
N THR A 16 1.35 7.67 -3.06
CA THR A 16 0.29 8.18 -3.94
C THR A 16 0.44 9.69 -4.07
N SER A 17 0.14 10.24 -5.24
CA SER A 17 0.12 11.70 -5.43
C SER A 17 -0.96 12.31 -4.54
N SER A 18 -0.60 13.30 -3.72
CA SER A 18 -1.49 13.89 -2.71
C SER A 18 -2.82 14.39 -3.27
N ASN A 19 -2.84 14.85 -4.53
CA ASN A 19 -4.03 15.43 -5.15
C ASN A 19 -4.88 14.43 -5.95
N ASP A 20 -4.24 13.56 -6.73
CA ASP A 20 -4.93 12.70 -7.69
C ASP A 20 -5.11 11.25 -7.22
N GLY A 21 -4.47 10.86 -6.11
CA GLY A 21 -4.46 9.47 -5.64
C GLY A 21 -3.77 8.50 -6.61
N LYS A 22 -3.06 9.03 -7.62
CA LYS A 22 -2.31 8.23 -8.59
C LYS A 22 -1.10 7.58 -7.93
N PHE A 23 -0.91 6.30 -8.22
CA PHE A 23 0.25 5.56 -7.76
C PHE A 23 1.53 6.18 -8.34
N VAL A 24 2.49 6.48 -7.46
CA VAL A 24 3.83 6.87 -7.86
C VAL A 24 4.64 5.59 -8.07
N PRO A 25 5.15 5.30 -9.28
CA PRO A 25 5.77 4.02 -9.59
C PRO A 25 7.06 3.82 -8.79
N GLN A 26 7.01 2.89 -7.83
CA GLN A 26 8.17 2.42 -7.07
C GLN A 26 8.65 1.07 -7.63
N ALA A 27 9.31 1.12 -8.79
CA ALA A 27 9.66 -0.07 -9.57
C ALA A 27 10.51 -1.09 -8.79
N GLY A 28 11.43 -0.63 -7.94
CA GLY A 28 12.30 -1.50 -7.14
C GLY A 28 11.52 -2.40 -6.19
N ILE A 29 10.63 -1.83 -5.38
CA ILE A 29 9.83 -2.59 -4.41
C ILE A 29 8.78 -3.43 -5.12
N ALA A 30 8.11 -2.91 -6.15
CA ALA A 30 7.15 -3.69 -6.92
C ALA A 30 7.78 -4.95 -7.54
N ASN A 31 9.01 -4.83 -8.07
CA ASN A 31 9.75 -5.98 -8.60
C ASN A 31 10.18 -6.95 -7.50
N LEU A 32 10.60 -6.45 -6.32
CA LEU A 32 10.91 -7.29 -5.16
C LEU A 32 9.68 -8.10 -4.71
N LEU A 33 8.53 -7.45 -4.60
CA LEU A 33 7.27 -8.09 -4.23
C LEU A 33 6.86 -9.15 -5.25
N SER A 34 6.95 -8.85 -6.56
CA SER A 34 6.70 -9.85 -7.61
C SER A 34 7.60 -11.09 -7.48
N GLN A 35 8.90 -10.91 -7.21
CA GLN A 35 9.82 -12.04 -7.03
C GLN A 35 9.51 -12.87 -5.78
N LEU A 36 9.14 -12.21 -4.68
CA LEU A 36 8.75 -12.89 -3.43
C LEU A 36 7.50 -13.74 -3.64
N MET A 37 6.50 -13.20 -4.35
CA MET A 37 5.20 -13.85 -4.58
C MET A 37 5.31 -15.02 -5.56
N LYS A 38 6.19 -14.92 -6.56
CA LYS A 38 6.48 -16.03 -7.49
C LYS A 38 7.12 -17.25 -6.81
N ARG A 39 7.88 -17.04 -5.73
CA ARG A 39 8.62 -18.10 -5.02
C ARG A 39 7.94 -18.58 -3.74
N GLY A 40 7.13 -17.74 -3.11
CA GLY A 40 6.36 -18.05 -1.92
C GLY A 40 4.91 -17.66 -2.14
N LYS A 41 3.99 -18.62 -1.97
CA LYS A 41 2.52 -18.41 -1.98
C LYS A 41 2.09 -17.49 -0.83
N GLY A 42 2.47 -16.23 -0.90
CA GLY A 42 2.11 -15.16 0.01
C GLY A 42 0.94 -14.37 -0.54
N LEU A 43 0.42 -13.48 0.29
CA LEU A 43 -0.59 -12.51 -0.09
C LEU A 43 0.01 -11.12 0.17
N THR A 44 -0.27 -10.15 -0.70
CA THR A 44 0.20 -8.76 -0.53
C THR A 44 -0.98 -7.80 -0.61
N ILE A 45 -0.96 -6.77 0.21
CA ILE A 45 -1.94 -5.68 0.21
C ILE A 45 -1.20 -4.42 -0.25
N PHE A 46 -1.60 -3.85 -1.38
CA PHE A 46 -1.13 -2.55 -1.84
C PHE A 46 -2.06 -1.49 -1.27
N ALA A 47 -1.54 -0.64 -0.39
CA ALA A 47 -2.33 0.37 0.27
C ALA A 47 -1.79 1.78 -0.02
N GLY A 48 -2.67 2.71 -0.35
CA GLY A 48 -2.33 4.11 -0.58
C GLY A 48 -3.24 5.07 0.18
N VAL A 49 -2.77 6.30 0.36
CA VAL A 49 -3.49 7.36 1.08
C VAL A 49 -3.67 8.57 0.18
N THR A 50 -4.91 9.03 0.03
CA THR A 50 -5.21 10.30 -0.64
C THR A 50 -5.58 11.35 0.39
N GLN A 51 -4.97 12.53 0.30
CA GLN A 51 -5.28 13.63 1.22
C GLN A 51 -6.58 14.34 0.79
N GLY A 52 -7.47 14.60 1.75
CA GLY A 52 -8.69 15.38 1.53
C GLY A 52 -9.91 14.84 2.27
N GLU A 53 -11.09 15.33 1.87
CA GLU A 53 -12.37 14.84 2.38
C GLU A 53 -12.95 13.73 1.49
N PHE A 54 -13.53 12.72 2.13
CA PHE A 54 -14.08 11.55 1.43
C PHE A 54 -15.17 11.91 0.40
N ARG A 55 -16.01 12.91 0.69
CA ARG A 55 -17.14 13.32 -0.16
C ARG A 55 -16.69 13.74 -1.55
N ASP A 56 -15.60 14.49 -1.64
CA ASP A 56 -15.08 15.02 -2.89
C ASP A 56 -14.08 14.06 -3.55
N LYS A 57 -13.41 13.24 -2.72
CA LYS A 57 -12.36 12.32 -3.18
C LYS A 57 -12.85 10.90 -3.47
N ALA A 58 -14.13 10.57 -3.27
CA ALA A 58 -14.66 9.23 -3.51
C ALA A 58 -14.29 8.66 -4.89
N ALA A 59 -14.50 9.44 -5.96
CA ALA A 59 -14.15 9.01 -7.32
C ALA A 59 -12.65 8.76 -7.49
N PHE A 60 -11.80 9.60 -6.90
CA PHE A 60 -10.34 9.46 -6.93
C PHE A 60 -9.87 8.23 -6.15
N ILE A 61 -10.50 7.91 -5.02
CA ILE A 61 -10.20 6.69 -4.23
C ILE A 61 -10.50 5.45 -5.07
N TRP A 62 -11.66 5.40 -5.72
CA TRP A 62 -12.04 4.27 -6.59
C TRP A 62 -11.09 4.11 -7.78
N GLN A 63 -10.73 5.23 -8.42
CA GLN A 63 -9.75 5.23 -9.51
C GLN A 63 -8.36 4.80 -9.03
N GLY A 64 -7.88 5.33 -7.91
CA GLY A 64 -6.60 4.96 -7.30
C GLY A 64 -6.56 3.47 -6.96
N ARG A 65 -7.63 2.93 -6.38
CA ARG A 65 -7.73 1.50 -6.07
C ARG A 65 -7.66 0.63 -7.33
N ARG A 66 -8.33 1.05 -8.41
CA ARG A 66 -8.29 0.36 -9.70
C ARG A 66 -6.90 0.43 -10.33
N ASN A 67 -6.25 1.60 -10.26
CA ASN A 67 -4.89 1.79 -10.77
C ASN A 67 -3.89 0.88 -10.03
N LEU A 68 -3.98 0.80 -8.69
CA LEU A 68 -3.17 -0.12 -7.91
C LEU A 68 -3.42 -1.58 -8.30
N ALA A 69 -4.68 -1.98 -8.48
CA ALA A 69 -5.01 -3.33 -8.92
C ALA A 69 -4.45 -3.64 -10.33
N GLN A 70 -4.46 -2.66 -11.23
CA GLN A 70 -3.86 -2.81 -12.56
C GLN A 70 -2.35 -2.99 -12.47
N VAL A 71 -1.65 -2.18 -11.67
CA VAL A 71 -0.19 -2.31 -11.47
C VAL A 71 0.15 -3.67 -10.86
N MET A 72 -0.67 -4.18 -9.94
CA MET A 72 -0.49 -5.53 -9.38
C MET A 72 -0.66 -6.61 -10.44
N ALA A 73 -1.69 -6.51 -11.30
CA ALA A 73 -1.93 -7.44 -12.39
C ALA A 73 -0.78 -7.43 -13.42
N GLU A 74 -0.28 -6.25 -13.78
CA GLU A 74 0.87 -6.08 -14.69
C GLU A 74 2.16 -6.72 -14.14
N LYS A 75 2.30 -6.78 -12.81
CA LYS A 75 3.46 -7.37 -12.13
C LYS A 75 3.23 -8.82 -11.67
N GLU A 76 2.09 -9.40 -12.01
CA GLU A 76 1.68 -10.76 -11.61
C GLU A 76 1.75 -10.95 -10.08
N ILE A 77 1.29 -9.94 -9.33
CA ILE A 77 1.27 -9.95 -7.86
C ILE A 77 -0.14 -10.31 -7.38
N ASP A 78 -0.27 -11.46 -6.73
CA ASP A 78 -1.52 -11.88 -6.11
C ASP A 78 -1.82 -11.06 -4.84
N GLY A 79 -2.93 -10.34 -4.82
CA GLY A 79 -3.21 -9.51 -3.65
C GLY A 79 -4.44 -8.63 -3.74
N PHE A 80 -4.53 -7.73 -2.77
CA PHE A 80 -5.62 -6.76 -2.65
C PHE A 80 -5.09 -5.34 -2.80
N SER A 81 -5.88 -4.47 -3.42
CA SER A 81 -5.63 -3.03 -3.40
C SER A 81 -6.58 -2.32 -2.44
N GLU A 82 -6.04 -1.42 -1.63
CA GLU A 82 -6.75 -0.61 -0.66
C GLU A 82 -6.35 0.86 -0.82
N MET A 83 -7.33 1.75 -0.74
CA MET A 83 -7.12 3.19 -0.80
C MET A 83 -7.93 3.84 0.31
N VAL A 84 -7.27 4.69 1.10
CA VAL A 84 -7.89 5.41 2.22
C VAL A 84 -7.79 6.91 1.96
N CYS A 85 -8.81 7.63 2.40
CA CYS A 85 -8.81 9.09 2.41
C CYS A 85 -8.66 9.57 3.84
N ALA A 86 -7.74 10.51 4.06
CA ALA A 86 -7.46 11.10 5.36
C ALA A 86 -7.07 12.57 5.18
N THR A 87 -7.23 13.35 6.24
CA THR A 87 -6.77 14.75 6.28
C THR A 87 -5.25 14.85 6.27
N SER A 88 -4.56 13.87 6.87
CA SER A 88 -3.11 13.74 6.87
C SER A 88 -2.68 12.38 6.32
N GLU A 89 -1.60 12.36 5.52
CA GLU A 89 -1.03 11.12 5.00
C GLU A 89 -0.55 10.19 6.13
N LEU A 90 0.06 10.75 7.17
CA LEU A 90 0.54 9.99 8.33
C LEU A 90 -0.61 9.33 9.09
N GLU A 91 -1.73 10.03 9.26
CA GLU A 91 -2.93 9.48 9.91
C GLU A 91 -3.54 8.36 9.07
N GLY A 92 -3.63 8.55 7.75
CA GLY A 92 -4.10 7.51 6.84
C GLY A 92 -3.20 6.27 6.84
N GLN A 93 -1.88 6.44 6.89
CA GLN A 93 -0.94 5.31 6.98
C GLN A 93 -1.07 4.56 8.31
N LYS A 94 -1.25 5.28 9.43
CA LYS A 94 -1.53 4.67 10.74
C LYS A 94 -2.83 3.85 10.72
N PHE A 95 -3.87 4.41 10.10
CA PHE A 95 -5.14 3.71 9.93
C PHE A 95 -4.95 2.43 9.14
N LEU A 96 -4.26 2.48 7.99
CA LEU A 96 -3.95 1.31 7.18
C LEU A 96 -3.16 0.26 7.96
N LEU A 97 -2.17 0.66 8.75
CA LEU A 97 -1.36 -0.27 9.53
C LEU A 97 -2.19 -1.07 10.55
N HIS A 98 -3.16 -0.41 11.19
CA HIS A 98 -3.97 -1.02 12.26
C HIS A 98 -5.23 -1.73 11.74
N ALA A 99 -5.81 -1.22 10.65
CA ALA A 99 -7.11 -1.67 10.15
C ALA A 99 -7.03 -2.54 8.88
N SER A 100 -5.88 -2.60 8.20
CA SER A 100 -5.72 -3.40 6.99
C SER A 100 -5.86 -4.91 7.29
N GLY A 101 -6.58 -5.60 6.41
CA GLY A 101 -6.76 -7.05 6.46
C GLY A 101 -8.09 -7.49 7.07
N LEU A 102 -8.38 -8.78 6.95
CA LEU A 102 -9.65 -9.36 7.42
C LEU A 102 -9.40 -10.64 8.23
N GLY A 103 -9.79 -10.64 9.51
CA GLY A 103 -9.70 -11.83 10.38
C GLY A 103 -8.26 -12.33 10.51
N ALA A 104 -7.99 -13.53 9.98
CA ALA A 104 -6.66 -14.14 9.97
C ALA A 104 -5.74 -13.59 8.86
N LEU A 105 -6.28 -12.85 7.89
CA LEU A 105 -5.53 -12.19 6.81
C LEU A 105 -5.07 -10.79 7.23
N ARG A 106 -4.39 -10.68 8.37
CA ARG A 106 -3.77 -9.43 8.82
C ARG A 106 -2.30 -9.36 8.40
N PRO A 107 -1.85 -8.22 7.85
CA PRO A 107 -0.45 -8.05 7.51
C PRO A 107 0.43 -8.19 8.76
N ASN A 108 1.53 -8.92 8.58
CA ASN A 108 2.56 -9.11 9.59
C ASN A 108 3.91 -8.52 9.17
N THR A 109 3.99 -8.00 7.94
CA THR A 109 5.17 -7.37 7.35
C THR A 109 4.73 -6.09 6.67
N VAL A 110 5.48 -5.01 6.85
CA VAL A 110 5.24 -3.75 6.14
C VAL A 110 6.40 -3.51 5.19
N ALA A 111 6.09 -3.22 3.93
CA ALA A 111 7.05 -2.77 2.94
C ALA A 111 6.83 -1.28 2.65
N ILE A 112 7.90 -0.50 2.66
CA ILE A 112 7.87 0.94 2.40
C ILE A 112 8.99 1.33 1.44
N GLY A 113 8.73 2.33 0.60
CA GLY A 113 9.74 3.04 -0.17
C GLY A 113 10.70 3.80 0.74
N TRP A 114 12.00 3.71 0.46
CA TRP A 114 12.95 4.64 1.09
C TRP A 114 12.69 6.06 0.56
N PRO A 115 12.71 7.10 1.42
CA PRO A 115 12.58 8.48 0.96
C PRO A 115 13.85 8.93 0.22
N ASP A 116 13.73 9.29 -1.05
CA ASP A 116 14.85 9.76 -1.87
C ASP A 116 15.45 11.10 -1.41
N ASN A 117 14.68 11.90 -0.66
CA ASN A 117 15.13 13.18 -0.13
C ASN A 117 14.71 13.35 1.33
N THR A 118 15.62 13.09 2.26
CA THR A 118 15.41 13.28 3.70
C THR A 118 15.61 14.74 4.14
N SER A 119 16.15 15.59 3.27
CA SER A 119 16.54 16.97 3.62
C SER A 119 15.38 17.99 3.58
N THR A 120 14.25 17.63 2.98
CA THR A 120 13.09 18.53 2.81
C THR A 120 12.00 18.36 3.89
N MET A 121 12.16 17.42 4.82
CA MET A 121 11.15 17.10 5.85
C MET A 121 11.11 18.11 7.03
N GLY A 122 11.73 19.29 6.89
CA GLY A 122 11.88 20.30 7.95
C GLY A 122 11.29 21.67 7.65
N THR A 123 10.68 21.88 6.49
CA THR A 123 10.07 23.18 6.15
C THR A 123 8.77 22.96 5.41
N GLU A 124 7.67 22.92 6.17
CA GLU A 124 6.37 23.55 5.89
C GLU A 124 5.47 23.37 7.12
#